data_AF-A0A6P8ZGA4-F1
#
_entry.id   AF-A0A6P8ZGA4-F1
#
_cell.length_a   1.000
_cell.length_b   1.000
_cell.length_c   1.000
_cell.angle_alpha   90.00
_cell.angle_beta   90.00
_cell.angle_gamma   90.00
#
_symmetry.space_group_name_H-M   'P 1'
#
loop_
_entity.id
_entity.type
_entity.pdbx_description
1 polymer ?
#
loop_
_entity_poly.entity_id
_entity_poly.type
_entity_poly.pdbx_seq_one_letter_code
_entity_poly.pdbx_strand_id
1 'polypeptide(L)'
;MHSGVATNRDHINGTLNLNVRLHRSGTKFPGAFPRLSCPQPIGCYSLNESRQFQDYASNVSYLNLPHRTEFPLDLNAGIERVQRKGEAAHKYKDIHDFCRYICNHQQELSRPSTDQKKGPNLSYDFVTFRGILRQIMCTPYERRKDYRLMATRLNGTIYLAKVETEADRLERESMTKQQLDMCSWGFKFEQYCTTEDPKKLPDTTSPVNEAKEFDCVFHLTLNGLQVLFAAEMDGIKSNAT
;
A
#
# COMPACT_ATOMS: atom_id res chain seq x y z
N MET A 1 -5.15 25.20 48.58
CA MET A 1 -5.59 24.16 47.64
C MET A 1 -5.54 24.77 46.25
N HIS A 2 -4.50 24.46 45.48
CA HIS A 2 -4.32 24.92 44.09
C HIS A 2 -4.14 23.68 43.23
N SER A 3 -5.09 23.43 42.35
CA SER A 3 -4.98 22.40 41.31
C SER A 3 -5.32 23.07 39.97
N GLY A 4 -4.31 23.68 39.35
CA GLY A 4 -4.34 24.01 37.93
C GLY A 4 -3.77 22.83 37.16
N VAL A 5 -4.62 22.07 36.48
CA VAL A 5 -4.17 21.08 35.49
C VAL A 5 -4.05 21.85 34.17
N ALA A 6 -2.81 22.14 33.79
CA ALA A 6 -2.50 22.68 32.48
C ALA A 6 -2.55 21.55 31.44
N THR A 7 -3.69 21.39 30.76
CA THR A 7 -3.76 20.68 29.49
C THR A 7 -3.58 21.70 28.37
N ASN A 8 -2.33 21.98 28.00
CA ASN A 8 -2.03 22.66 26.75
C ASN A 8 -1.04 21.80 25.96
N ARG A 9 -1.57 20.90 25.11
CA ARG A 9 -0.79 20.32 24.01
C ARG A 9 -0.97 21.26 22.84
N ASP A 10 -0.11 22.29 22.77
CA ASP A 10 -0.02 23.15 21.60
C ASP A 10 0.41 22.27 20.41
N HIS A 11 -0.54 21.97 19.53
CA HIS A 11 -0.23 21.43 18.21
C HIS A 11 0.51 22.53 17.45
N ILE A 12 1.84 22.42 17.37
CA ILE A 12 2.66 23.32 16.56
C ILE A 12 2.28 23.08 15.10
N ASN A 13 1.35 23.89 14.59
CA ASN A 13 1.05 23.97 13.17
C ASN A 13 2.19 24.75 12.50
N GLY A 14 3.18 24.02 11.98
CA GLY A 14 4.27 24.58 11.17
C GLY A 14 4.09 24.23 9.70
N THR A 15 4.32 25.20 8.82
CA THR A 15 4.40 24.95 7.37
C THR A 15 5.88 24.85 6.98
N LEU A 16 6.29 23.70 6.45
CA LEU A 16 7.60 23.53 5.84
C LEU A 16 7.47 23.70 4.33
N ASN A 17 8.00 24.79 3.80
CA ASN A 17 8.05 25.02 2.35
C ASN A 17 9.19 24.21 1.73
N LEU A 18 8.88 23.01 1.22
CA LEU A 18 9.81 22.20 0.46
C LEU A 18 9.76 22.60 -1.01
N ASN A 19 10.93 22.80 -1.63
CA ASN A 19 10.99 22.87 -3.09
C ASN A 19 10.75 21.47 -3.66
N VAL A 20 9.49 21.19 -4.00
CA VAL A 20 9.10 19.90 -4.59
C VAL A 20 9.40 19.80 -6.08
N ARG A 21 9.77 20.91 -6.73
CA ARG A 21 10.10 21.00 -8.17
C ARG A 21 11.60 20.85 -8.40
N LEU A 22 12.19 19.81 -7.79
CA LEU A 22 13.62 19.51 -7.90
C LEU A 22 14.04 19.12 -9.33
N HIS A 23 13.08 18.80 -10.21
CA HIS A 23 13.34 18.33 -11.56
C HIS A 23 12.22 18.69 -12.54
N ARG A 24 12.54 18.70 -13.83
CA ARG A 24 11.60 18.92 -14.92
C ARG A 24 11.63 17.72 -15.88
N SER A 25 10.46 17.19 -16.22
CA SER A 25 10.36 16.14 -17.24
C SER A 25 11.06 16.56 -18.54
N GLY A 26 11.87 15.67 -19.10
CA GLY A 26 12.66 15.91 -20.31
C GLY A 26 14.05 16.50 -20.08
N THR A 27 14.42 16.89 -18.84
CA THR A 27 15.79 17.32 -18.51
C THR A 27 16.54 16.22 -17.76
N LYS A 28 17.88 16.25 -17.74
CA LYS A 28 18.66 15.36 -16.89
C LYS A 28 18.51 15.77 -15.42
N PHE A 29 18.32 14.80 -14.52
CA PHE A 29 18.40 15.06 -13.09
C PHE A 29 19.88 15.31 -12.74
N PRO A 30 20.23 16.47 -12.16
CA PRO A 30 21.63 16.84 -11.95
C PRO A 30 22.29 16.07 -10.79
N GLY A 31 21.49 15.51 -9.88
CA GLY A 31 21.99 14.75 -8.74
C GLY A 31 22.41 13.32 -9.12
N ALA A 32 23.38 12.78 -8.39
CA ALA A 32 23.68 11.36 -8.44
C ALA A 32 22.46 10.54 -8.00
N PHE A 33 22.30 9.33 -8.55
CA PHE A 33 21.28 8.40 -8.09
C PHE A 33 21.54 8.06 -6.61
N PRO A 34 20.52 8.13 -5.73
CA PRO A 34 20.71 7.87 -4.31
C PRO A 34 21.12 6.42 -4.07
N ARG A 35 21.81 6.17 -2.95
CA ARG A 35 22.09 4.79 -2.52
C ARG A 35 20.78 4.13 -2.12
N LEU A 36 20.36 3.13 -2.89
CA LEU A 36 19.13 2.37 -2.68
C LEU A 36 19.47 0.89 -2.68
N SER A 37 19.16 0.18 -1.59
CA SER A 37 19.31 -1.27 -1.55
C SER A 37 18.21 -1.97 -2.34
N CYS A 38 18.46 -3.20 -2.78
CA CYS A 38 17.40 -4.07 -3.30
C CYS A 38 16.37 -4.32 -2.18
N PRO A 39 15.08 -4.04 -2.37
CA PRO A 39 14.06 -4.37 -1.38
C PRO A 39 14.06 -5.88 -1.13
N GLN A 40 14.13 -6.31 0.13
CA GLN A 40 13.95 -7.74 0.44
C GLN A 40 12.55 -7.99 1.01
N PRO A 41 11.87 -9.05 0.57
CA PRO A 41 10.64 -9.49 1.20
C PRO A 41 10.97 -10.11 2.56
N ILE A 42 10.27 -9.69 3.62
CA ILE A 42 10.46 -10.19 4.98
C ILE A 42 9.20 -10.84 5.57
N GLY A 43 8.09 -10.80 4.83
CA GLY A 43 6.87 -11.52 5.16
C GLY A 43 5.70 -11.00 4.34
N CYS A 44 4.49 -11.40 4.73
CA CYS A 44 3.26 -11.09 3.99
C CYS A 44 2.03 -11.22 4.89
N TYR A 45 0.93 -10.64 4.46
CA TYR A 45 -0.40 -10.84 5.05
C TYR A 45 -1.46 -10.70 3.97
N SER A 46 -2.69 -11.11 4.27
CA SER A 46 -3.83 -10.99 3.37
C SER A 46 -5.02 -10.31 4.06
N LEU A 47 -5.91 -9.69 3.28
CA LEU A 47 -7.23 -9.25 3.74
C LEU A 47 -8.30 -10.03 2.99
N ASN A 48 -9.12 -10.82 3.69
CA ASN A 48 -10.19 -11.60 3.05
C ASN A 48 -11.31 -10.71 2.47
N GLU A 49 -12.32 -11.32 1.87
CA GLU A 49 -13.46 -10.64 1.23
C GLU A 49 -14.22 -9.71 2.20
N SER A 50 -14.18 -10.02 3.49
CA SER A 50 -14.75 -9.20 4.57
C SER A 50 -13.77 -8.16 5.13
N ARG A 51 -12.62 -7.96 4.47
CA ARG A 51 -11.50 -7.10 4.90
C ARG A 51 -10.96 -7.46 6.28
N GLN A 52 -10.98 -8.75 6.63
CA GLN A 52 -10.37 -9.25 7.85
C GLN A 52 -8.94 -9.70 7.55
N PHE A 53 -8.01 -9.22 8.37
CA PHE A 53 -6.60 -9.58 8.28
C PHE A 53 -6.36 -11.04 8.61
N GLN A 54 -5.46 -11.60 7.82
CA GLN A 54 -4.96 -12.95 7.91
C GLN A 54 -3.44 -12.87 7.83
N ASP A 55 -2.76 -13.32 8.87
CA ASP A 55 -1.30 -13.22 9.01
C ASP A 55 -0.56 -14.33 8.23
N TYR A 56 -0.99 -14.54 6.99
CA TYR A 56 -0.51 -15.55 6.07
C TYR A 56 -0.96 -15.22 4.65
N ALA A 57 -0.38 -15.91 3.67
CA ALA A 57 -0.61 -15.71 2.24
C ALA A 57 -1.89 -16.40 1.74
N SER A 58 -3.03 -16.22 2.39
CA SER A 58 -4.31 -16.87 2.03
C SER A 58 -4.88 -16.40 0.68
N ASN A 59 -4.62 -15.15 0.29
CA ASN A 59 -5.10 -14.60 -0.98
C ASN A 59 -4.01 -14.52 -2.06
N VAL A 60 -2.91 -15.26 -1.89
CA VAL A 60 -1.88 -15.29 -2.93
C VAL A 60 -2.46 -15.90 -4.21
N SER A 61 -2.22 -15.23 -5.33
CA SER A 61 -2.52 -15.75 -6.65
C SER A 61 -1.21 -16.05 -7.39
N TYR A 62 -1.27 -16.94 -8.38
CA TYR A 62 -0.13 -17.36 -9.17
C TYR A 62 -0.31 -16.93 -10.61
N LEU A 63 0.75 -16.38 -11.20
CA LEU A 63 0.76 -15.94 -12.59
C LEU A 63 0.48 -17.12 -13.53
N ASN A 64 -0.60 -17.02 -14.31
CA ASN A 64 -0.95 -17.93 -15.39
C ASN A 64 -1.45 -17.09 -16.56
N LEU A 65 -0.57 -16.84 -17.54
CA LEU A 65 -0.86 -15.95 -18.65
C LEU A 65 -1.78 -16.63 -19.68
N PRO A 66 -2.81 -15.93 -20.18
CA PRO A 66 -3.70 -16.47 -21.20
C PRO A 66 -2.93 -16.75 -22.49
N HIS A 67 -3.32 -17.83 -23.18
CA HIS A 67 -2.77 -18.19 -24.48
C HIS A 67 -3.14 -17.14 -25.53
N ARG A 68 -2.31 -17.00 -26.57
CA ARG A 68 -2.52 -16.00 -27.64
C ARG A 68 -3.88 -16.12 -28.34
N THR A 69 -4.45 -17.31 -28.36
CA THR A 69 -5.76 -17.58 -28.99
C THR A 69 -6.95 -17.09 -28.15
N GLU A 70 -6.73 -16.73 -26.88
CA GLU A 70 -7.76 -16.20 -25.99
C GLU A 70 -7.95 -14.69 -26.15
N PHE A 71 -7.12 -14.03 -26.95
CA PHE A 71 -7.23 -12.60 -27.21
C PHE A 71 -8.24 -12.29 -28.34
N PRO A 72 -9.00 -11.17 -28.23
CA PRO A 72 -8.98 -10.20 -27.13
C PRO A 72 -9.72 -10.70 -25.88
N LEU A 73 -9.19 -10.37 -24.70
CA LEU A 73 -9.84 -10.68 -23.41
C LEU A 73 -11.09 -9.80 -23.22
N ASP A 74 -12.22 -10.40 -22.86
CA ASP A 74 -13.43 -9.65 -22.54
C ASP A 74 -13.39 -9.15 -21.08
N LEU A 75 -12.99 -7.90 -20.90
CA LEU A 75 -12.93 -7.25 -19.60
C LEU A 75 -14.32 -6.87 -19.05
N ASN A 76 -15.38 -6.93 -19.86
CA ASN A 76 -16.75 -6.71 -19.40
C ASN A 76 -17.44 -8.01 -18.94
N ALA A 77 -16.82 -9.17 -19.14
CA ALA A 77 -17.41 -10.44 -18.75
C ALA A 77 -17.67 -10.50 -17.23
N GLY A 78 -18.94 -10.47 -16.84
CA GLY A 78 -19.38 -10.49 -15.45
C GLY A 78 -19.38 -9.12 -14.76
N ILE A 79 -19.27 -8.01 -15.51
CA ILE A 79 -19.23 -6.64 -14.97
C ILE A 79 -20.46 -6.30 -14.13
N GLU A 80 -21.60 -6.90 -14.44
CA GLU A 80 -22.87 -6.74 -13.72
C GLU A 80 -22.90 -7.42 -12.34
N ARG A 81 -21.94 -8.32 -12.06
CA ARG A 81 -21.85 -9.10 -10.82
C ARG A 81 -20.66 -8.71 -9.94
N VAL A 82 -19.88 -7.69 -10.30
CA VAL A 82 -18.67 -7.28 -9.56
C VAL A 82 -18.99 -6.96 -8.10
N GLN A 83 -18.23 -7.58 -7.21
CA GLN A 83 -18.25 -7.30 -5.77
C GLN A 83 -17.25 -6.18 -5.48
N ARG A 84 -17.73 -4.94 -5.56
CA ARG A 84 -16.90 -3.74 -5.36
C ARG A 84 -16.52 -3.58 -3.89
N LYS A 85 -15.33 -3.01 -3.66
CA LYS A 85 -14.84 -2.68 -2.32
C LYS A 85 -15.76 -1.64 -1.67
N GLY A 86 -16.30 -1.96 -0.49
CA GLY A 86 -17.27 -1.08 0.20
C GLY A 86 -16.65 0.21 0.75
N GLU A 87 -17.48 1.25 0.93
CA GLU A 87 -17.03 2.59 1.38
C GLU A 87 -16.26 2.61 2.71
N ALA A 88 -16.56 1.66 3.60
CA ALA A 88 -15.90 1.49 4.90
C ALA A 88 -14.44 1.00 4.81
N ALA A 89 -13.97 0.62 3.63
CA ALA A 89 -12.60 0.20 3.40
C ALA A 89 -11.60 1.38 3.34
N HIS A 90 -12.07 2.63 3.17
CA HIS A 90 -11.21 3.73 2.72
C HIS A 90 -10.64 4.65 3.81
N LYS A 91 -10.89 4.37 5.09
CA LYS A 91 -10.55 5.31 6.17
C LYS A 91 -9.74 4.61 7.26
N TYR A 92 -8.45 4.93 7.32
CA TYR A 92 -7.50 4.61 8.40
C TYR A 92 -7.22 3.13 8.69
N LYS A 93 -7.98 2.18 8.13
CA LYS A 93 -7.78 0.74 8.37
C LYS A 93 -6.48 0.21 7.78
N ASP A 94 -6.02 0.76 6.66
CA ASP A 94 -4.85 0.18 5.97
C ASP A 94 -3.61 0.23 6.86
N ILE A 95 -3.25 1.40 7.39
CA ILE A 95 -2.11 1.50 8.33
C ILE A 95 -2.36 0.74 9.63
N HIS A 96 -3.62 0.58 10.06
CA HIS A 96 -3.96 -0.24 11.22
C HIS A 96 -3.62 -1.72 10.97
N ASP A 97 -3.95 -2.26 9.80
CA ASP A 97 -3.66 -3.65 9.46
C ASP A 97 -2.15 -3.89 9.33
N PHE A 98 -1.41 -2.93 8.78
CA PHE A 98 0.05 -3.02 8.77
C PHE A 98 0.65 -2.88 10.18
N CYS A 99 0.10 -2.03 11.05
CA CYS A 99 0.49 -1.97 12.46
C CYS A 99 0.17 -3.28 13.19
N ARG A 100 -0.93 -3.96 12.85
CA ARG A 100 -1.25 -5.29 13.39
C ARG A 100 -0.21 -6.33 12.97
N TYR A 101 0.19 -6.35 11.69
CA TYR A 101 1.32 -7.17 11.24
C TYR A 101 2.58 -6.86 12.08
N ILE A 102 2.95 -5.59 12.23
CA ILE A 102 4.12 -5.19 13.02
C ILE A 102 4.01 -5.70 14.47
N CYS A 103 2.82 -5.64 15.08
CA CYS A 103 2.58 -6.16 16.42
C CYS A 103 2.77 -7.68 16.53
N ASN A 104 2.36 -8.43 15.53
CA ASN A 104 2.54 -9.89 15.51
C ASN A 104 4.00 -10.30 15.28
N HIS A 105 4.77 -9.49 14.55
CA HIS A 105 6.16 -9.77 14.15
C HIS A 105 7.20 -8.93 14.91
N GLN A 106 6.87 -8.41 16.10
CA GLN A 106 7.74 -7.47 16.83
C GLN A 106 9.14 -8.02 17.12
N GLN A 107 9.28 -9.31 17.41
CA GLN A 107 10.57 -9.92 17.74
C GLN A 107 11.54 -9.89 16.56
N GLU A 108 11.01 -10.03 15.35
CA GLU A 108 11.78 -10.03 14.09
C GLU A 108 12.08 -8.61 13.60
N LEU A 109 11.19 -7.66 13.89
CA LEU A 109 11.25 -6.28 13.40
C LEU A 109 11.97 -5.31 14.36
N SER A 110 12.18 -5.70 15.62
CA SER A 110 12.78 -4.82 16.64
C SER A 110 14.30 -4.88 16.66
N ARG A 111 14.92 -3.78 17.13
CA ARG A 111 16.36 -3.81 17.48
C ARG A 111 16.53 -4.58 18.79
N PRO A 112 17.66 -5.28 18.99
CA PRO A 112 18.04 -5.76 20.31
C PRO A 112 18.12 -4.55 21.26
N SER A 113 17.23 -4.47 22.24
CA SER A 113 17.20 -3.41 23.26
C SER A 113 17.35 -4.03 24.64
N THR A 114 18.18 -3.41 25.48
CA THR A 114 18.33 -3.77 26.89
C THR A 114 17.24 -3.18 27.80
N ASP A 115 16.40 -2.27 27.28
CA ASP A 115 15.40 -1.54 28.04
C ASP A 115 13.97 -1.96 27.63
N GLN A 116 13.41 -2.92 28.37
CA GLN A 116 12.08 -3.51 28.12
C GLN A 116 10.89 -2.58 28.46
N LYS A 117 11.15 -1.40 29.06
CA LYS A 117 10.09 -0.50 29.56
C LYS A 117 9.54 0.49 28.52
N LYS A 118 10.19 0.61 27.36
CA LYS A 118 9.68 1.35 26.21
C LYS A 118 9.13 0.30 25.24
N GLY A 119 7.94 0.53 24.67
CA GLY A 119 7.32 -0.40 23.71
C GLY A 119 8.25 -0.75 22.51
N PRO A 120 7.78 -1.52 21.53
CA PRO A 120 8.64 -2.05 20.47
C PRO A 120 9.43 -0.91 19.80
N ASN A 121 10.75 -1.06 19.82
CA ASN A 121 11.69 -0.13 19.19
C ASN A 121 12.10 -0.76 17.86
N LEU A 122 11.38 -0.41 16.80
CA LEU A 122 11.59 -0.99 15.47
C LEU A 122 12.98 -0.65 14.95
N SER A 123 13.52 -1.54 14.12
CA SER A 123 14.78 -1.33 13.42
C SER A 123 14.72 -0.27 12.33
N TYR A 124 13.55 0.33 12.11
CA TYR A 124 13.21 1.15 10.96
C TYR A 124 12.97 2.61 11.34
N ASP A 125 13.42 3.52 10.48
CA ASP A 125 13.18 4.95 10.60
C ASP A 125 11.78 5.31 10.09
N PHE A 126 11.33 4.64 9.03
CA PHE A 126 10.03 4.86 8.41
C PHE A 126 9.22 3.56 8.24
N VAL A 127 7.92 3.66 8.47
CA VAL A 127 6.90 2.64 8.18
C VAL A 127 5.84 3.25 7.27
N THR A 128 5.57 2.65 6.10
CA THR A 128 4.60 3.19 5.15
C THR A 128 4.11 2.17 4.12
N PHE A 129 3.36 2.61 3.11
CA PHE A 129 2.96 1.78 1.96
C PHE A 129 3.75 2.14 0.71
N ARG A 130 3.97 1.15 -0.17
CA ARG A 130 4.60 1.35 -1.48
C ARG A 130 3.95 2.46 -2.30
N GLY A 131 2.61 2.59 -2.24
CA GLY A 131 1.87 3.66 -2.90
C GLY A 131 2.30 5.06 -2.45
N ILE A 132 2.58 5.26 -1.15
CA ILE A 132 3.03 6.55 -0.59
C ILE A 132 4.45 6.87 -1.04
N LEU A 133 5.35 5.88 -1.01
CA LEU A 133 6.71 6.04 -1.54
C LEU A 133 6.68 6.45 -3.01
N ARG A 134 5.83 5.80 -3.82
CA ARG A 134 5.61 6.16 -5.23
C ARG A 134 5.07 7.58 -5.39
N GLN A 135 4.13 8.02 -4.55
CA GLN A 135 3.64 9.41 -4.57
C GLN A 135 4.78 10.41 -4.30
N ILE A 136 5.59 10.18 -3.27
CA ILE A 136 6.74 11.04 -2.93
C ILE A 136 7.75 11.07 -4.10
N MET A 137 8.12 9.90 -4.65
CA MET A 137 9.07 9.81 -5.75
C MET A 137 8.58 10.49 -7.04
N CYS A 138 7.27 10.47 -7.30
CA CYS A 138 6.67 11.12 -8.47
C CYS A 138 6.39 12.62 -8.28
N THR A 139 6.50 13.15 -7.06
CA THR A 139 6.12 14.53 -6.73
C THR A 139 6.79 15.59 -7.62
N PRO A 140 8.08 15.48 -8.00
CA PRO A 140 8.69 16.46 -8.91
C PRO A 140 7.99 16.60 -10.27
N TYR A 141 7.30 15.54 -10.71
CA TYR A 141 6.63 15.46 -12.01
C TYR A 141 5.12 15.67 -11.95
N GLU A 142 4.52 15.56 -10.76
CA GLU A 142 3.07 15.68 -10.57
C GLU A 142 2.60 17.14 -10.67
N ARG A 143 1.64 17.42 -11.55
CA ARG A 143 1.15 18.78 -11.84
C ARG A 143 -0.37 18.91 -11.73
N ARG A 144 -1.08 17.80 -11.57
CA ARG A 144 -2.53 17.71 -11.66
C ARG A 144 -3.18 17.58 -10.30
N LYS A 145 -2.55 16.82 -9.39
CA LYS A 145 -3.17 16.46 -8.10
C LYS A 145 -2.23 16.75 -6.94
N ASP A 146 -2.78 17.43 -5.94
CA ASP A 146 -2.17 17.50 -4.62
C ASP A 146 -2.47 16.20 -3.86
N TYR A 147 -1.68 15.94 -2.81
CA TYR A 147 -1.92 14.82 -1.90
C TYR A 147 -1.58 15.23 -0.47
N ARG A 148 -2.14 14.53 0.49
CA ARG A 148 -1.89 14.75 1.92
C ARG A 148 -1.38 13.47 2.57
N LEU A 149 -0.31 13.60 3.36
CA LEU A 149 0.23 12.54 4.19
C LEU A 149 0.15 12.96 5.66
N MET A 150 -0.19 12.03 6.53
CA MET A 150 -0.04 12.16 7.98
C MET A 150 1.24 11.45 8.40
N ALA A 151 2.07 12.14 9.18
CA ALA A 151 3.29 11.59 9.75
C ALA A 151 3.16 11.52 11.27
N THR A 152 3.22 10.32 11.82
CA THR A 152 3.14 10.08 13.27
C THR A 152 4.44 9.45 13.75
N ARG A 153 5.12 10.08 14.72
CA ARG A 153 6.32 9.52 15.33
C ARG A 153 5.96 8.74 16.60
N LEU A 154 6.33 7.47 16.65
CA LEU A 154 6.13 6.58 17.80
C LEU A 154 7.42 5.80 18.07
N ASN A 155 7.94 5.88 19.29
CA ASN A 155 9.16 5.19 19.74
C ASN A 155 10.40 5.37 18.84
N GLY A 156 10.49 6.49 18.13
CA GLY A 156 11.60 6.79 17.22
C GLY A 156 11.29 6.56 15.74
N THR A 157 10.32 5.71 15.41
CA THR A 157 9.90 5.41 14.04
C THR A 157 8.80 6.37 13.56
N ILE A 158 8.86 6.79 12.29
CA ILE A 158 7.87 7.65 11.66
C ILE A 158 6.94 6.81 10.78
N TYR A 159 5.66 6.83 11.09
CA TYR A 159 4.61 6.18 10.31
C TYR A 159 4.00 7.19 9.35
N LEU A 160 4.00 6.87 8.06
CA LEU A 160 3.41 7.71 7.02
C LEU A 160 2.15 7.03 6.46
N ALA A 161 1.02 7.71 6.56
CA ALA A 161 -0.27 7.29 6.02
C ALA A 161 -0.84 8.34 5.07
N LYS A 162 -1.50 7.89 3.99
CA LYS A 162 -2.24 8.79 3.10
C LYS A 162 -3.49 9.29 3.81
N VAL A 163 -3.78 10.58 3.66
CA VAL A 163 -5.03 11.19 4.09
C VAL A 163 -5.78 11.62 2.83
N GLU A 164 -7.04 11.20 2.73
CA GLU A 164 -7.92 11.62 1.63
C GLU A 164 -8.06 13.15 1.65
N THR A 165 -7.81 13.79 0.51
CA THR A 165 -8.10 15.21 0.33
C THR A 165 -9.56 15.42 -0.04
N GLU A 166 -10.06 16.64 0.12
CA GLU A 166 -11.42 16.95 -0.31
C GLU A 166 -11.62 16.74 -1.82
N ALA A 167 -10.60 17.03 -2.62
CA ALA A 167 -10.62 16.75 -4.06
C ALA A 167 -10.68 15.25 -4.35
N ASP A 168 -9.88 14.42 -3.65
CA ASP A 168 -9.94 12.95 -3.78
C ASP A 168 -11.34 12.42 -3.42
N ARG A 169 -11.92 12.95 -2.34
CA ARG A 169 -13.27 12.57 -1.87
C ARG A 169 -14.34 12.88 -2.91
N LEU A 170 -14.34 14.11 -3.43
CA LEU A 170 -15.29 14.56 -4.46
C LEU A 170 -15.12 13.77 -5.76
N GLU A 171 -13.88 13.49 -6.19
CA GLU A 171 -13.61 12.66 -7.37
C GLU A 171 -14.15 11.23 -7.19
N ARG A 172 -13.93 10.62 -6.02
CA ARG A 172 -14.44 9.28 -5.71
C ARG A 172 -15.97 9.24 -5.69
N GLU A 173 -16.61 10.21 -5.03
CA GLU A 173 -18.08 10.29 -4.93
C GLU A 173 -18.76 10.64 -6.25
N SER A 174 -18.05 11.31 -7.17
CA SER A 174 -18.56 11.67 -8.50
C SER A 174 -18.20 10.66 -9.59
N MET A 175 -17.59 9.53 -9.25
CA MET A 175 -17.27 8.49 -10.24
C MET A 175 -18.54 7.99 -10.93
N THR A 176 -18.54 8.13 -12.25
CA THR A 176 -19.59 7.57 -13.12
C THR A 176 -19.52 6.05 -13.15
N LYS A 177 -20.63 5.40 -13.52
CA LYS A 177 -20.66 3.94 -13.75
C LYS A 177 -19.55 3.49 -14.70
N GLN A 178 -19.32 4.22 -15.79
CA GLN A 178 -18.28 3.89 -16.76
C GLN A 178 -16.88 3.91 -16.13
N GLN A 179 -16.56 4.92 -15.32
CA GLN A 179 -15.26 4.99 -14.62
C GLN A 179 -15.11 3.87 -13.59
N LEU A 180 -16.20 3.54 -12.90
CA LEU A 180 -16.26 2.41 -11.98
C LEU A 180 -16.02 1.08 -12.72
N ASP A 181 -16.64 0.88 -13.89
CA ASP A 181 -16.43 -0.31 -14.72
C ASP A 181 -14.97 -0.37 -15.24
N MET A 182 -14.38 0.77 -15.62
CA MET A 182 -12.98 0.88 -16.00
C MET A 182 -12.01 0.47 -14.87
N CYS A 183 -12.33 0.77 -13.62
CA CYS A 183 -11.55 0.28 -12.48
C CYS A 183 -11.65 -1.25 -12.36
N SER A 184 -12.85 -1.80 -12.51
CA SER A 184 -13.09 -3.24 -12.44
C SER A 184 -12.43 -4.03 -13.58
N TRP A 185 -12.16 -3.40 -14.73
CA TRP A 185 -11.42 -4.03 -15.83
C TRP A 185 -10.00 -4.44 -15.45
N GLY A 186 -9.34 -3.74 -14.52
CA GLY A 186 -8.02 -4.12 -13.99
C GLY A 186 -8.09 -5.45 -13.24
N PHE A 187 -9.02 -5.55 -12.28
CA PHE A 187 -9.26 -6.79 -11.55
C PHE A 187 -9.74 -7.94 -12.46
N LYS A 188 -10.54 -7.64 -13.49
CA LYS A 188 -10.92 -8.65 -14.48
C LYS A 188 -9.72 -9.15 -15.28
N PHE A 189 -8.81 -8.26 -15.65
CA PHE A 189 -7.56 -8.63 -16.30
C PHE A 189 -6.68 -9.51 -15.39
N GLU A 190 -6.58 -9.18 -14.11
CA GLU A 190 -5.90 -10.02 -13.11
C GLU A 190 -6.54 -11.42 -13.04
N GLN A 191 -7.87 -11.51 -13.05
CA GLN A 191 -8.58 -12.79 -13.09
C GLN A 191 -8.27 -13.62 -14.35
N TYR A 192 -7.98 -13.00 -15.49
CA TYR A 192 -7.50 -13.73 -16.69
C TYR A 192 -6.04 -14.17 -16.59
N CYS A 193 -5.24 -13.50 -15.76
CA CYS A 193 -3.79 -13.69 -15.71
C CYS A 193 -3.30 -14.44 -14.47
N THR A 194 -4.19 -14.82 -13.56
CA THR A 194 -3.83 -15.40 -12.27
C THR A 194 -4.75 -16.54 -11.85
N THR A 195 -4.23 -17.47 -11.04
CA THR A 195 -4.95 -18.64 -10.51
C THR A 195 -4.63 -18.82 -9.02
N GLU A 196 -5.56 -19.35 -8.23
CA GLU A 196 -5.31 -19.67 -6.81
C GLU A 196 -4.40 -20.89 -6.63
N ASP A 197 -4.24 -21.71 -7.67
CA ASP A 197 -3.41 -22.91 -7.68
C ASP A 197 -2.53 -22.91 -8.94
N PRO A 198 -1.19 -22.94 -8.81
CA PRO A 198 -0.28 -22.84 -9.97
C PRO A 198 -0.45 -23.98 -10.98
N LYS A 199 -1.14 -25.07 -10.62
CA LYS A 199 -1.40 -26.22 -11.49
C LYS A 199 -2.78 -26.16 -12.18
N LYS A 200 -3.56 -25.11 -11.92
CA LYS A 200 -4.90 -24.93 -12.49
C LYS A 200 -4.95 -23.72 -13.41
N LEU A 201 -5.89 -23.75 -14.34
CA LEU A 201 -6.24 -22.59 -15.15
C LEU A 201 -7.02 -21.56 -14.30
N PRO A 202 -6.92 -20.26 -14.61
CA PRO A 202 -7.73 -19.22 -13.99
C PRO A 202 -9.24 -19.49 -14.09
N ASP A 203 -9.99 -19.24 -13.00
CA ASP A 203 -11.45 -19.18 -13.05
C ASP A 203 -11.90 -17.77 -13.46
N THR A 204 -12.29 -17.63 -14.72
CA THR A 204 -12.74 -16.38 -15.33
C THR A 204 -14.25 -16.20 -15.30
N THR A 205 -14.99 -17.18 -14.75
CA THR A 205 -16.46 -17.21 -14.73
C THR A 205 -17.04 -16.65 -13.42
N SER A 206 -16.28 -16.78 -12.34
CA SER A 206 -16.63 -16.22 -11.03
C SER A 206 -16.72 -14.70 -11.07
N PRO A 207 -17.62 -14.08 -10.27
CA PRO A 207 -17.65 -12.63 -10.12
C PRO A 207 -16.31 -12.08 -9.61
N VAL A 208 -15.87 -10.96 -10.19
CA VAL A 208 -14.70 -10.24 -9.70
C VAL A 208 -14.96 -9.70 -8.30
N ASN A 209 -14.03 -9.93 -7.38
CA ASN A 209 -14.08 -9.42 -6.02
C ASN A 209 -12.90 -8.46 -5.76
N GLU A 210 -13.21 -7.17 -5.64
CA GLU A 210 -12.23 -6.09 -5.48
C GLU A 210 -11.79 -5.88 -4.00
N ALA A 211 -12.29 -6.70 -3.07
CA ALA A 211 -12.03 -6.57 -1.65
C ALA A 211 -10.89 -7.48 -1.15
N LYS A 212 -10.53 -8.53 -1.90
CA LYS A 212 -9.41 -9.41 -1.54
C LYS A 212 -8.08 -8.71 -1.82
N GLU A 213 -7.18 -8.78 -0.85
CA GLU A 213 -5.83 -8.22 -0.98
C GLU A 213 -4.79 -9.24 -0.47
N PHE A 214 -3.63 -9.24 -1.12
CA PHE A 214 -2.41 -9.92 -0.70
C PHE A 214 -1.27 -8.91 -0.68
N ASP A 215 -0.71 -8.66 0.51
CA ASP A 215 0.37 -7.70 0.72
C ASP A 215 1.67 -8.44 1.07
N CYS A 216 2.75 -8.06 0.39
CA CYS A 216 4.10 -8.40 0.81
C CYS A 216 4.71 -7.25 1.62
N VAL A 217 5.41 -7.59 2.69
CA VAL A 217 6.14 -6.66 3.55
C VAL A 217 7.61 -6.69 3.17
N PHE A 218 8.17 -5.52 2.91
CA PHE A 218 9.53 -5.34 2.44
C PHE A 218 10.33 -4.43 3.35
N HIS A 219 11.64 -4.67 3.39
CA HIS A 219 12.60 -3.68 3.89
C HIS A 219 13.54 -3.19 2.79
N LEU A 220 13.91 -1.91 2.86
CA LEU A 220 14.99 -1.34 2.05
C LEU A 220 15.76 -0.27 2.84
N THR A 221 16.97 0.04 2.37
CA THR A 221 17.75 1.19 2.82
C THR A 221 17.80 2.24 1.72
N LEU A 222 17.42 3.48 2.04
CA LEU A 222 17.51 4.64 1.15
C LEU A 222 18.40 5.72 1.77
N ASN A 223 19.60 5.92 1.23
CA ASN A 223 20.61 6.86 1.76
C ASN A 223 20.88 6.70 3.27
N GLY A 224 20.84 5.45 3.77
CA GLY A 224 21.03 5.12 5.18
C GLY A 224 19.75 5.05 6.00
N LEU A 225 18.62 5.57 5.50
CA LEU A 225 17.32 5.44 6.13
C LEU A 225 16.77 4.02 5.97
N GLN A 226 16.39 3.40 7.08
CA GLN A 226 15.75 2.09 7.11
C GLN A 226 14.23 2.25 6.90
N VAL A 227 13.72 1.67 5.83
CA VAL A 227 12.30 1.79 5.45
C VAL A 227 11.67 0.41 5.46
N LEU A 228 10.60 0.26 6.26
CA LEU A 228 9.69 -0.87 6.23
C LEU A 228 8.43 -0.46 5.47
N PHE A 229 8.03 -1.23 4.47
CA PHE A 229 6.82 -0.91 3.72
C PHE A 229 6.04 -2.13 3.25
N ALA A 230 4.71 -2.02 3.27
CA ALA A 230 3.82 -3.02 2.67
C ALA A 230 3.49 -2.64 1.22
N ALA A 231 3.31 -3.66 0.39
CA ALA A 231 2.91 -3.51 -1.00
C ALA A 231 1.94 -4.62 -1.39
N GLU A 232 0.76 -4.23 -1.86
CA GLU A 232 -0.17 -5.11 -2.53
C GLU A 232 0.50 -5.74 -3.76
N MET A 233 0.30 -7.05 -3.92
CA MET A 233 0.87 -7.88 -4.97
C MET A 233 -0.23 -8.61 -5.72
N ASP A 234 -0.32 -8.36 -7.03
CA ASP A 234 -1.36 -8.94 -7.90
C ASP A 234 -1.24 -10.47 -8.02
N GLY A 235 -0.02 -11.01 -7.90
CA GLY A 235 0.29 -12.44 -7.93
C GLY A 235 1.78 -12.74 -7.92
N ILE A 236 2.13 -14.03 -7.80
CA ILE A 236 3.51 -14.53 -7.79
C ILE A 236 3.76 -15.52 -8.93
N LYS A 237 4.98 -15.54 -9.47
CA LYS A 237 5.37 -16.56 -10.44
C LYS A 237 5.82 -17.81 -9.68
N SER A 238 5.09 -18.92 -9.84
CA SER A 238 5.50 -20.22 -9.30
C SER A 238 6.61 -20.86 -10.15
N ASN A 239 7.49 -21.61 -9.50
CA ASN A 239 8.41 -22.54 -10.16
C ASN A 239 7.80 -23.94 -10.33
N ALA A 240 6.65 -24.21 -9.71
CA ALA A 240 5.95 -25.47 -9.90
C ALA A 240 5.36 -25.49 -11.32
N THR A 241 5.96 -26.30 -12.19
CA THR A 241 5.37 -26.69 -13.49
C THR A 241 4.30 -27.76 -13.32
#